data_AF-A0AAW4PU38-F1
#
_entry.id   AF-A0AAW4PU38-F1
#
_cell.length_a   1.000
_cell.length_b   1.000
_cell.length_c   1.000
_cell.angle_alpha   90.00
_cell.angle_beta   90.00
_cell.angle_gamma   90.00
#
_symmetry.space_group_name_H-M   'P 1'
#
loop_
_entity.id
_entity.type
_entity.pdbx_description
1 polymer ?
#
loop_
_entity_poly.entity_id
_entity_poly.type
_entity_poly.pdbx_seq_one_letter_code
_entity_poly.pdbx_strand_id
1 'polypeptide(L)'
;MSRATTPDRIEREKVEGKQATAYFYHTDPDYTARIEVEREERWEFGIDDKAVATLLTTTDVADDLLVEPDIPEWLVESLHGFGIEEVEA
;
A
#
# COMPACT_ATOMS: atom_id res chain seq x y z
N MET A 1 7.23 19.18 6.73
CA MET A 1 5.94 19.67 7.25
C MET A 1 5.00 18.48 7.28
N SER A 2 4.41 18.19 8.43
CA SER A 2 3.61 17.00 8.69
C SER A 2 2.37 16.98 7.80
N ARG A 3 2.34 16.16 6.75
CA ARG A 3 1.11 15.88 6.00
C ARG A 3 0.31 14.86 6.81
N ALA A 4 -0.41 15.35 7.81
CA ALA A 4 -1.64 14.70 8.22
C ALA A 4 -2.67 14.98 7.11
N THR A 5 -2.48 14.36 5.95
CA THR A 5 -3.52 14.29 4.94
C THR A 5 -4.52 13.30 5.48
N THR A 6 -5.74 13.74 5.78
CA THR A 6 -6.81 12.80 6.15
C THR A 6 -7.02 11.88 4.94
N PRO A 7 -7.02 10.56 5.11
CA PRO A 7 -7.30 9.64 4.02
C PRO A 7 -8.69 9.93 3.44
N ASP A 8 -8.79 9.92 2.13
CA ASP A 8 -10.05 10.14 1.41
C ASP A 8 -11.00 8.96 1.61
N ARG A 9 -10.45 7.75 1.71
CA ARG A 9 -11.19 6.52 1.95
C ARG A 9 -10.39 5.62 2.88
N ILE A 10 -11.08 4.94 3.78
CA ILE A 10 -10.50 3.93 4.67
C ILE A 10 -11.27 2.65 4.47
N GLU A 11 -10.58 1.59 4.08
CA GLU A 11 -11.12 0.24 4.01
C GLU A 11 -10.52 -0.65 5.08
N ARG A 12 -11.34 -1.56 5.59
CA ARG A 12 -10.92 -2.52 6.61
C ARG A 12 -11.35 -3.89 6.17
N GLU A 13 -10.38 -4.79 6.07
CA GLU A 13 -10.60 -6.18 5.69
C GLU A 13 -10.02 -7.09 6.76
N LYS A 14 -10.61 -8.29 6.90
CA LYS A 14 -10.09 -9.33 7.78
C LYS A 14 -9.41 -10.40 6.93
N VAL A 15 -8.09 -10.32 6.85
CA VAL A 15 -7.23 -11.23 6.09
C VAL A 15 -6.58 -12.23 7.05
N GLU A 16 -6.80 -13.52 6.81
CA GLU A 16 -6.30 -14.63 7.64
C GLU A 16 -6.55 -14.45 9.15
N GLY A 17 -7.69 -13.85 9.51
CA GLY A 17 -8.05 -13.64 10.90
C GLY A 17 -7.50 -12.37 11.55
N LYS A 18 -6.56 -11.66 10.91
CA LYS A 18 -6.04 -10.36 11.35
C LYS A 18 -6.72 -9.22 10.58
N GLN A 19 -6.84 -8.05 11.20
CA GLN A 19 -7.43 -6.88 10.54
C GLN A 19 -6.35 -6.13 9.77
N ALA A 20 -6.55 -5.96 8.47
CA ALA A 20 -5.79 -5.06 7.61
C ALA A 20 -6.63 -3.80 7.37
N THR A 21 -6.00 -2.63 7.41
CA THR A 21 -6.62 -1.34 7.14
C THR A 21 -5.91 -0.67 5.98
N ALA A 22 -6.63 -0.42 4.88
CA ALA A 22 -6.13 0.32 3.74
C ALA A 22 -6.61 1.77 3.80
N TYR A 23 -5.70 2.71 3.68
CA TYR A 23 -5.92 4.15 3.66
C TYR A 23 -5.61 4.66 2.26
N PHE A 24 -6.59 5.28 1.61
CA PHE A 24 -6.46 5.80 0.25
C PHE A 24 -6.35 7.31 0.29
N TYR A 25 -5.39 7.85 -0.46
CA TYR A 25 -5.13 9.27 -0.61
C TYR A 25 -5.13 9.60 -2.11
N HIS A 26 -6.11 10.35 -2.60
CA HIS A 26 -6.20 10.74 -4.00
C HIS A 26 -5.42 12.02 -4.33
N THR A 27 -4.59 12.49 -3.39
CA THR A 27 -3.84 13.74 -3.53
C THR A 27 -2.37 13.52 -3.22
N ASP A 28 -1.62 13.08 -4.23
CA ASP A 28 -0.16 12.95 -4.15
C ASP A 28 0.50 13.82 -5.26
N PRO A 29 1.63 14.50 -4.97
CA PRO A 29 2.32 15.31 -5.97
C PRO A 29 3.09 14.49 -6.99
N ASP A 30 3.50 13.26 -6.63
CA ASP A 30 4.35 12.40 -7.45
C ASP A 30 3.54 11.28 -8.12
N TYR A 31 2.36 10.94 -7.58
CA TYR A 31 1.47 9.88 -8.07
C TYR A 31 0.02 10.35 -8.25
N THR A 32 -0.78 9.58 -9.00
CA THR A 32 -2.22 9.84 -9.16
C THR A 32 -2.96 9.61 -7.84
N ALA A 33 -2.55 8.59 -7.08
CA ALA A 33 -3.03 8.33 -5.73
C ALA A 33 -1.94 7.64 -4.90
N ARG A 34 -2.17 7.52 -3.59
CA ARG A 34 -1.34 6.76 -2.66
C ARG A 34 -2.23 5.84 -1.84
N ILE A 35 -1.78 4.62 -1.62
CA ILE A 35 -2.44 3.65 -0.75
C ILE A 35 -1.48 3.26 0.35
N GLU A 36 -1.91 3.36 1.60
CA GLU A 36 -1.17 2.86 2.75
C GLU A 36 -1.94 1.69 3.34
N VAL A 37 -1.31 0.53 3.45
CA VAL A 37 -1.92 -0.65 4.07
C VAL A 37 -1.23 -0.91 5.39
N GLU A 38 -2.01 -0.92 6.47
CA GLU A 38 -1.55 -1.17 7.84
C GLU A 38 -2.18 -2.45 8.37
N ARG A 39 -1.32 -3.39 8.76
CA ARG A 39 -1.68 -4.62 9.47
C ARG A 39 -0.77 -4.76 10.69
N GLU A 40 0.26 -5.61 10.59
CA GLU A 40 1.36 -5.69 11.57
C GLU A 40 2.54 -4.85 11.08
N GLU A 41 2.84 -4.92 9.79
CA GLU A 41 3.65 -3.93 9.09
C GLU A 41 2.76 -2.89 8.37
N ARG A 42 3.43 -1.84 7.90
CA ARG A 42 2.88 -0.80 7.05
C ARG A 42 3.57 -0.85 5.71
N TRP A 43 2.77 -0.93 4.65
CA TRP A 43 3.22 -0.80 3.27
C TRP A 43 2.60 0.45 2.66
N GLU A 44 3.39 1.21 1.92
CA GLU A 44 2.94 2.44 1.26
C GLU A 44 3.21 2.33 -0.23
N PHE A 45 2.16 2.49 -1.04
CA PHE A 45 2.20 2.36 -2.49
C PHE A 45 1.79 3.67 -3.16
N GLY A 46 2.51 4.04 -4.21
CA GLY A 46 2.13 5.10 -5.16
C GLY A 46 1.38 4.48 -6.33
N ILE A 47 0.22 5.03 -6.67
CA ILE A 47 -0.62 4.57 -7.77
C ILE A 47 -0.49 5.54 -8.94
N ASP A 48 -0.06 5.04 -10.10
CA ASP A 48 0.05 5.85 -11.31
C ASP A 48 -1.29 5.99 -12.07
N ASP A 49 -1.26 6.66 -13.23
CA ASP A 49 -2.43 6.85 -14.09
C ASP A 49 -2.91 5.57 -14.80
N LYS A 50 -2.15 4.48 -14.70
CA LYS A 50 -2.44 3.16 -15.26
C LYS A 50 -2.87 2.14 -14.20
N ALA A 51 -3.16 2.59 -12.97
CA ALA A 51 -3.51 1.71 -11.85
C ALA A 51 -2.41 0.69 -11.51
N VAL A 52 -1.14 1.05 -11.70
CA VAL A 52 0.03 0.32 -11.20
C VAL A 52 0.37 0.83 -9.81
N ALA A 53 0.46 -0.08 -8.84
CA ALA A 53 0.87 0.21 -7.48
C ALA A 53 2.37 -0.05 -7.30
N THR A 54 3.18 1.01 -7.24
CA THR A 54 4.61 0.92 -6.95
C THR A 54 4.84 1.05 -5.46
N LEU A 55 5.54 0.10 -4.84
CA LEU A 55 5.93 0.16 -3.44
C LEU A 55 6.92 1.32 -3.23
N LEU A 56 6.57 2.22 -2.32
CA LEU A 56 7.40 3.38 -1.96
C LEU A 56 8.23 3.10 -0.72
N THR A 57 7.62 2.45 0.26
CA THR A 57 8.26 2.11 1.52
C THR A 57 7.44 1.05 2.24
N THR A 58 8.14 0.23 3.02
CA THR A 58 7.53 -0.71 3.94
C THR A 58 8.25 -0.68 5.28
N THR A 59 7.54 -0.98 6.36
CA THR A 59 8.15 -1.27 7.66
C THR A 59 8.54 -2.73 7.81
N ASP A 60 8.23 -3.57 6.81
CA ASP A 60 8.79 -4.92 6.70
C ASP A 60 10.29 -4.77 6.42
N VAL A 61 11.07 -4.82 7.50
CA VAL A 61 12.51 -4.67 7.42
C VAL A 61 13.04 -6.01 6.92
N ALA A 62 13.29 -6.12 5.62
CA ALA A 62 14.18 -7.17 5.13
C ALA A 62 15.51 -7.00 5.88
N ASP A 63 15.90 -8.01 6.67
CA ASP A 63 17.15 -8.03 7.46
C ASP A 63 18.41 -7.79 6.58
N ASP A 64 18.27 -7.90 5.26
CA ASP A 64 19.28 -7.60 4.26
C ASP A 64 18.92 -6.35 3.44
N LEU A 65 19.73 -5.30 3.57
CA LEU A 65 19.68 -4.02 2.82
C LEU A 65 19.80 -4.16 1.28
N LEU A 66 19.93 -5.39 0.76
CA LEU A 66 20.11 -5.71 -0.66
C LEU A 66 18.93 -6.49 -1.25
N VAL A 67 17.91 -6.82 -0.47
CA VAL A 67 16.75 -7.58 -0.92
C VAL A 67 15.56 -6.63 -1.04
N GLU A 68 14.93 -6.63 -2.22
CA GLU A 68 13.65 -5.95 -2.43
C GLU A 68 12.62 -6.55 -1.45
N PRO A 69 11.88 -5.72 -0.71
CA PRO A 69 10.91 -6.22 0.27
C PRO A 69 9.87 -7.11 -0.42
N ASP A 70 9.69 -8.32 0.10
CA ASP A 70 8.69 -9.26 -0.41
C ASP A 70 7.29 -8.72 -0.12
N ILE A 71 6.50 -8.49 -1.16
CA ILE A 71 5.09 -8.10 -1.03
C ILE A 71 4.26 -9.36 -0.79
N PRO A 72 3.58 -9.49 0.37
CA PRO A 72 2.79 -10.68 0.65
C PRO A 72 1.66 -10.89 -0.37
N GLU A 73 1.38 -12.15 -0.74
CA GLU A 73 0.32 -12.49 -1.71
C GLU A 73 -1.04 -11.91 -1.31
N TRP A 74 -1.39 -11.97 -0.02
CA TRP A 74 -2.65 -11.40 0.47
C TRP A 74 -2.79 -9.90 0.21
N LEU A 75 -1.67 -9.16 0.23
CA LEU A 75 -1.65 -7.73 -0.01
C LEU A 75 -1.88 -7.44 -1.50
N VAL A 76 -1.27 -8.24 -2.38
CA VAL A 76 -1.50 -8.19 -3.83
C VAL A 76 -2.97 -8.48 -4.14
N GLU A 77 -3.56 -9.52 -3.53
CA GLU A 77 -4.98 -9.84 -3.68
C GLU A 77 -5.90 -8.71 -3.20
N SER A 78 -5.62 -8.12 -2.03
CA SER A 78 -6.39 -6.96 -1.54
C SER A 78 -6.28 -5.76 -2.50
N LEU A 79 -5.08 -5.44 -2.99
CA LEU A 79 -4.86 -4.34 -3.95
C LEU A 79 -5.62 -4.57 -5.25
N HIS A 80 -5.59 -5.78 -5.80
CA HIS A 80 -6.42 -6.15 -6.95
C HIS A 80 -7.92 -5.99 -6.67
N GLY A 81 -8.38 -6.36 -5.47
CA GLY A 81 -9.75 -6.13 -5.01
C GLY A 81 -10.14 -4.65 -4.99
N PHE A 82 -9.17 -3.74 -4.80
CA PHE A 82 -9.38 -2.29 -4.84
C PHE A 82 -9.32 -1.68 -6.25
N GLY A 83 -9.06 -2.49 -7.28
CA GLY A 83 -8.99 -2.06 -8.68
C GLY A 83 -7.58 -1.70 -9.16
N ILE A 84 -6.54 -2.09 -8.43
CA ILE A 84 -5.15 -2.03 -8.90
C ILE A 84 -4.90 -3.16 -9.89
N GLU A 85 -4.33 -2.84 -11.05
CA GLU A 85 -4.10 -3.83 -12.11
C GLU A 85 -2.76 -4.55 -11.95
N GLU A 86 -1.74 -3.87 -11.43
CA GLU A 86 -0.38 -4.38 -11.28
C GLU A 86 0.28 -3.85 -10.01
N VAL A 87 1.15 -4.65 -9.39
CA VAL A 87 1.87 -4.29 -8.16
C VAL A 87 3.36 -4.51 -8.38
N GLU A 88 4.15 -3.46 -8.16
CA GLU A 88 5.62 -3.44 -8.32
C GLU A 88 6.29 -3.17 -6.96
N ALA A 89 7.40 -3.86 -6.70
CA ALA A 89 8.22 -3.72 -5.48
C ALA A 89 9.48 -2.87 -5.74
#